data_AF-A0A7L4CKI9-F1
#
_entry.id   AF-A0A7L4CKI9-F1
#
_cell.length_a   1.000
_cell.length_b   1.000
_cell.length_c   1.000
_cell.angle_alpha   90.00
_cell.angle_beta   90.00
_cell.angle_gamma   90.00
#
_symmetry.space_group_name_H-M   'P 1'
#
loop_
_entity.id
_entity.type
_entity.pdbx_description
1 polymer ?
#
loop_
_entity_poly.entity_id
_entity_poly.type
_entity_poly.pdbx_seq_one_letter_code
_entity_poly.pdbx_strand_id
1 'polypeptide(L)'
;LPTFTVQLWLAETNEIFSLPQCQNDLTLKKLKSHLELLTGIPLHFQRLQYLDEADLPDESTFEDNDIVPGGRITMRIWRQDRWGHLVAAAAQGETMKLARLGVTEDSAGTTPYAESLGPQQKKEWVAHRAFVALFVASHRGHVETVKFLLRHGVDLHSKTPLGRTALHAAAVTGQCGCIELLLSYGARARDPDSEGQTAVRLAHLWGQKQSEHTMLSFQRK
;
A
#
# COMPACT_ATOMS: atom_id res chain seq x y z
N LEU A 1 -12.79 10.04 25.53
CA LEU A 1 -14.05 9.65 24.85
C LEU A 1 -14.13 8.13 24.82
N PRO A 2 -15.33 7.52 24.86
CA PRO A 2 -15.47 6.07 24.69
C PRO A 2 -14.92 5.68 23.32
N THR A 3 -14.23 4.54 23.26
CA THR A 3 -13.77 3.97 21.99
C THR A 3 -14.66 2.82 21.56
N PHE A 4 -14.73 2.57 20.26
CA PHE A 4 -15.49 1.47 19.68
C PHE A 4 -14.76 0.80 18.53
N THR A 5 -15.33 -0.29 18.03
CA THR A 5 -14.76 -1.05 16.91
C THR A 5 -15.60 -0.83 15.66
N VAL A 6 -14.93 -0.71 14.51
CA VAL A 6 -15.54 -0.66 13.18
C VAL A 6 -14.90 -1.74 12.31
N GLN A 7 -15.61 -2.24 11.31
CA GLN A 7 -15.06 -3.16 10.30
C GLN A 7 -14.68 -2.37 9.06
N LEU A 8 -13.53 -2.71 8.46
CA LEU A 8 -13.11 -2.21 7.16
C LEU A 8 -13.15 -3.35 6.15
N TRP A 9 -13.93 -3.20 5.08
CA TRP A 9 -13.93 -4.14 3.97
C TRP A 9 -13.20 -3.55 2.76
N LEU A 10 -12.14 -4.22 2.31
CA LEU A 10 -11.42 -3.84 1.08
C LEU A 10 -12.05 -4.54 -0.12
N ALA A 11 -12.76 -3.78 -0.94
CA ALA A 11 -13.60 -4.34 -2.00
C ALA A 11 -12.80 -5.09 -3.08
N GLU A 12 -11.59 -4.66 -3.39
CA GLU A 12 -10.77 -5.23 -4.47
C GLU A 12 -10.13 -6.58 -4.10
N THR A 13 -9.95 -6.88 -2.81
CA THR A 13 -9.35 -8.14 -2.34
C THR A 13 -10.29 -8.98 -1.49
N ASN A 14 -11.47 -8.46 -1.13
CA ASN A 14 -12.44 -9.04 -0.21
C ASN A 14 -11.92 -9.29 1.21
N GLU A 15 -10.83 -8.63 1.61
CA GLU A 15 -10.31 -8.70 2.98
C GLU A 15 -11.19 -7.85 3.92
N ILE A 16 -11.34 -8.33 5.15
CA ILE A 16 -12.03 -7.61 6.23
C ILE A 16 -11.04 -7.40 7.38
N PHE A 17 -10.90 -6.15 7.81
CA PHE A 17 -10.04 -5.76 8.92
C PHE A 17 -10.90 -5.24 10.07
N SER A 18 -10.50 -5.59 11.29
CA SER A 18 -11.07 -4.99 12.50
C SER A 18 -10.30 -3.70 12.83
N LEU A 19 -11.01 -2.60 12.99
CA LEU A 19 -10.46 -1.32 13.44
C LEU A 19 -10.87 -1.10 14.90
N PRO A 20 -10.05 -1.53 15.87
CA PRO A 20 -10.35 -1.29 17.28
C PRO A 20 -10.02 0.17 17.65
N GLN A 21 -10.54 0.59 18.81
CA GLN A 21 -10.17 1.87 19.43
C GLN A 21 -10.54 3.13 18.63
N CYS A 22 -11.54 3.06 17.75
CA CYS A 22 -12.07 4.22 17.04
C CYS A 22 -12.76 5.19 18.01
N GLN A 23 -12.68 6.49 17.71
CA GLN A 23 -13.33 7.57 18.46
C GLN A 23 -14.20 8.39 17.51
N ASN A 24 -15.25 9.03 18.01
CA ASN A 24 -16.16 9.86 17.22
C ASN A 24 -15.43 11.00 16.49
N ASP A 25 -14.45 11.61 17.13
CA ASP A 25 -13.65 12.73 16.61
C ASP A 25 -12.47 12.27 15.72
N LEU A 26 -12.37 10.97 15.41
CA LEU A 26 -11.37 10.44 14.49
C LEU A 26 -11.65 10.95 13.07
N THR A 27 -10.79 11.84 12.57
CA THR A 27 -10.85 12.31 11.19
C THR A 27 -10.54 11.19 10.19
N LEU A 28 -11.21 11.18 9.04
CA LEU A 28 -10.97 10.19 7.98
C LEU A 28 -9.54 10.27 7.44
N LYS A 29 -8.92 11.45 7.41
CA LYS A 29 -7.50 11.63 7.06
C LYS A 29 -6.55 10.86 7.97
N LYS A 30 -6.73 10.99 9.30
CA LYS A 30 -5.93 10.23 10.29
C LYS A 30 -6.18 8.72 10.14
N LEU A 31 -7.44 8.32 9.92
CA LEU A 31 -7.76 6.92 9.65
C LEU A 31 -6.98 6.42 8.42
N LYS A 32 -7.06 7.10 7.28
CA LYS A 32 -6.41 6.70 6.03
C LYS A 32 -4.89 6.52 6.19
N SER A 33 -4.23 7.39 6.96
CA SER A 33 -2.79 7.26 7.25
C SER A 33 -2.45 5.96 7.98
N HIS A 34 -3.31 5.55 8.91
CA HIS A 34 -3.18 4.27 9.61
C HIS A 34 -3.48 3.08 8.68
N LEU A 35 -4.50 3.22 7.83
CA LEU A 35 -4.91 2.16 6.91
C LEU A 35 -3.84 1.80 5.88
N GLU A 36 -2.94 2.71 5.51
CA GLU A 36 -1.87 2.39 4.54
C GLU A 36 -0.99 1.23 5.02
N LEU A 37 -0.58 1.22 6.29
CA LEU A 37 0.21 0.14 6.87
C LEU A 37 -0.62 -1.11 7.17
N LEU A 38 -1.87 -0.93 7.61
CA LEU A 38 -2.76 -2.05 7.92
C LEU A 38 -3.11 -2.86 6.67
N THR A 39 -3.44 -2.16 5.58
CA THR A 39 -4.00 -2.75 4.35
C THR A 39 -2.99 -2.88 3.22
N GLY A 40 -1.84 -2.20 3.31
CA GLY A 40 -0.86 -2.18 2.23
C GLY A 40 -1.30 -1.33 1.02
N ILE A 41 -2.37 -0.53 1.14
CA ILE A 41 -2.89 0.31 0.07
C ILE A 41 -2.43 1.76 0.28
N PRO A 42 -1.68 2.38 -0.65
CA PRO A 42 -1.20 3.75 -0.46
C PRO A 42 -2.34 4.76 -0.25
N LEU A 43 -2.10 5.76 0.60
CA LEU A 43 -3.06 6.75 1.09
C LEU A 43 -3.94 7.33 -0.03
N HIS A 44 -3.33 7.77 -1.13
CA HIS A 44 -4.03 8.45 -2.23
C HIS A 44 -4.89 7.51 -3.10
N PHE A 45 -4.84 6.20 -2.87
CA PHE A 45 -5.75 5.23 -3.48
C PHE A 45 -6.96 4.91 -2.62
N GLN A 46 -7.00 5.34 -1.36
CA GLN A 46 -8.04 4.95 -0.42
C GLN A 46 -9.29 5.81 -0.58
N ARG A 47 -10.36 5.19 -1.07
CA ARG A 47 -11.70 5.78 -1.12
C ARG A 47 -12.57 5.08 -0.08
N LEU A 48 -12.88 5.79 0.99
CA LEU A 48 -13.68 5.24 2.09
C LEU A 48 -15.13 5.62 1.86
N GLN A 49 -16.01 4.66 2.07
CA GLN A 49 -17.46 4.78 1.91
C GLN A 49 -18.12 4.13 3.12
N TYR A 50 -19.23 4.69 3.58
CA TYR A 50 -20.04 4.10 4.64
C TYR A 50 -21.49 4.12 4.19
N LEU A 51 -22.17 2.96 4.33
CA LEU A 51 -23.51 2.75 3.75
C LEU A 51 -23.54 3.03 2.24
N ASP A 52 -24.62 3.64 1.73
CA ASP A 52 -24.81 3.96 0.31
C ASP A 52 -24.27 5.37 -0.06
N GLU A 53 -23.38 5.93 0.77
CA GLU A 53 -22.87 7.29 0.59
C GLU A 53 -21.69 7.38 -0.41
N ALA A 54 -21.46 8.60 -0.89
CA ALA A 54 -20.29 8.96 -1.68
C ALA A 54 -18.99 8.77 -0.88
N ASP A 55 -17.85 9.08 -1.49
CA ASP A 55 -16.57 9.01 -0.79
C ASP A 55 -16.56 9.97 0.41
N LEU A 56 -16.24 9.44 1.60
CA LEU A 56 -16.19 10.21 2.84
C LEU A 56 -15.08 11.28 2.76
N PRO A 57 -15.37 12.56 3.09
CA PRO A 57 -14.39 13.64 3.04
C PRO A 57 -13.25 13.45 4.04
N ASP A 58 -12.01 13.75 3.64
CA ASP A 58 -10.82 13.56 4.50
C ASP A 58 -10.88 14.33 5.82
N GLU A 59 -11.42 15.55 5.79
CA GLU A 59 -11.47 16.45 6.95
C GLU A 59 -12.69 16.20 7.86
N SER A 60 -13.60 15.31 7.46
CA SER A 60 -14.74 14.89 8.28
C SER A 60 -14.32 13.84 9.32
N THR A 61 -15.15 13.67 10.36
CA THR A 61 -14.96 12.74 11.47
C THR A 61 -15.94 11.56 11.42
N PHE A 62 -15.79 10.59 12.32
CA PHE A 62 -16.76 9.50 12.41
C PHE A 62 -18.14 10.02 12.82
N GLU A 63 -18.19 11.06 13.65
CA GLU A 63 -19.43 11.75 14.05
C GLU A 63 -20.10 12.47 12.87
N ASP A 64 -19.33 13.18 12.05
CA ASP A 64 -19.89 13.90 10.88
C ASP A 64 -20.54 12.97 9.84
N ASN A 65 -20.17 11.68 9.84
CA ASN A 65 -20.64 10.67 8.89
C ASN A 65 -21.46 9.55 9.56
N ASP A 66 -21.94 9.77 10.79
CA ASP A 66 -22.78 8.83 11.54
C ASP A 66 -22.22 7.38 11.60
N ILE A 67 -20.90 7.23 11.70
CA ILE A 67 -20.24 5.92 11.78
C ILE A 67 -20.44 5.34 13.18
N VAL A 68 -21.19 4.23 13.26
CA VAL A 68 -21.60 3.64 14.54
C VAL A 68 -20.73 2.44 14.96
N PRO A 69 -20.76 2.07 16.25
CA PRO A 69 -20.13 0.83 16.73
C PRO A 69 -20.57 -0.41 15.93
N GLY A 70 -19.59 -1.17 15.45
CA GLY A 70 -19.80 -2.36 14.63
C GLY A 70 -20.12 -2.08 13.16
N GLY A 71 -20.21 -0.81 12.76
CA GLY A 71 -20.43 -0.40 11.37
C GLY A 71 -19.35 -0.94 10.43
N ARG A 72 -19.65 -0.98 9.13
CA ARG A 72 -18.72 -1.42 8.09
C ARG A 72 -18.40 -0.29 7.12
N ILE A 73 -17.16 0.18 7.16
CA ILE A 73 -16.59 1.06 6.15
C ILE A 73 -16.13 0.20 4.98
N THR A 74 -16.50 0.59 3.77
CA THR A 74 -15.97 -0.01 2.53
C THR A 74 -14.80 0.84 2.05
N MET A 75 -13.63 0.24 1.88
CA MET A 75 -12.53 0.84 1.15
C MET A 75 -12.56 0.35 -0.30
N ARG A 76 -12.51 1.30 -1.23
CA ARG A 76 -12.38 1.07 -2.66
C ARG A 76 -11.15 1.76 -3.21
N ILE A 77 -10.73 1.30 -4.37
CA ILE A 77 -9.64 1.88 -5.14
C ILE A 77 -10.23 2.56 -6.38
N TRP A 78 -9.55 3.59 -6.88
CA TRP A 78 -9.95 4.25 -8.13
C TRP A 78 -10.15 3.22 -9.25
N ARG A 79 -11.30 3.29 -9.94
CA ARG A 79 -11.61 2.37 -11.05
C ARG A 79 -11.01 2.85 -12.37
N GLN A 80 -10.81 4.15 -12.49
CA GLN A 80 -10.18 4.81 -13.62
C GLN A 80 -8.82 4.17 -13.87
N ASP A 81 -8.53 3.93 -15.15
CA ASP A 81 -7.24 3.39 -15.57
C ASP A 81 -6.89 2.02 -14.94
N ARG A 82 -7.90 1.27 -14.47
CA ARG A 82 -7.75 -0.10 -13.93
C ARG A 82 -6.87 -0.23 -12.68
N TRP A 83 -6.77 0.80 -11.85
CA TRP A 83 -6.00 0.73 -10.59
C TRP A 83 -6.47 -0.36 -9.64
N GLY A 84 -7.79 -0.55 -9.47
CA GLY A 84 -8.32 -1.66 -8.67
C GLY A 84 -7.86 -3.05 -9.17
N HIS A 85 -7.75 -3.25 -10.48
CA HIS A 85 -7.23 -4.50 -11.06
C HIS A 85 -5.73 -4.67 -10.79
N LEU A 86 -4.96 -3.58 -10.84
CA LEU A 86 -3.53 -3.59 -10.55
C LEU A 86 -3.27 -3.96 -9.10
N VAL A 87 -4.02 -3.34 -8.17
CA VAL A 87 -3.87 -3.66 -6.75
C VAL A 87 -4.32 -5.07 -6.45
N ALA A 88 -5.44 -5.54 -7.00
CA ALA A 88 -5.87 -6.93 -6.84
C ALA A 88 -4.82 -7.91 -7.37
N ALA A 89 -4.26 -7.66 -8.56
CA ALA A 89 -3.21 -8.50 -9.14
C ALA A 89 -1.94 -8.51 -8.28
N ALA A 90 -1.49 -7.35 -7.78
CA ALA A 90 -0.34 -7.26 -6.89
C ALA A 90 -0.58 -7.96 -5.56
N ALA A 91 -1.79 -7.82 -4.99
CA ALA A 91 -2.19 -8.46 -3.75
C ALA A 91 -2.33 -9.99 -3.86
N GLN A 92 -2.51 -10.52 -5.08
CA GLN A 92 -2.59 -11.95 -5.38
C GLN A 92 -1.29 -12.52 -5.97
N GLY A 93 -0.27 -11.68 -6.23
CA GLY A 93 1.00 -12.11 -6.80
C GLY A 93 0.94 -12.50 -8.29
N GLU A 94 -0.01 -11.95 -9.05
CA GLU A 94 -0.28 -12.30 -10.45
C GLU A 94 0.65 -11.54 -11.43
N THR A 95 1.92 -11.95 -11.55
CA THR A 95 2.93 -11.28 -12.39
C THR A 95 2.51 -11.05 -13.84
N MET A 96 1.92 -12.06 -14.49
CA MET A 96 1.46 -11.96 -15.88
C MET A 96 0.36 -10.91 -16.07
N LYS A 97 -0.52 -10.76 -15.08
CA LYS A 97 -1.59 -9.77 -15.11
C LYS A 97 -1.06 -8.38 -14.82
N LEU A 98 -0.09 -8.26 -13.91
CA LEU A 98 0.62 -7.00 -13.66
C LEU A 98 1.34 -6.49 -14.91
N ALA A 99 2.02 -7.36 -15.66
CA ALA A 99 2.60 -7.01 -16.95
C ALA A 99 1.53 -6.42 -17.88
N ARG A 100 0.38 -7.09 -18.05
CA ARG A 100 -0.74 -6.57 -18.85
C ARG A 100 -1.39 -5.29 -18.31
N LEU A 101 -1.03 -4.85 -17.11
CA LEU A 101 -1.51 -3.62 -16.50
C LEU A 101 -0.47 -2.49 -16.55
N GLY A 102 0.63 -2.67 -17.29
CA GLY A 102 1.59 -1.62 -17.61
C GLY A 102 2.58 -1.31 -16.50
N VAL A 103 3.04 -2.32 -15.75
CA VAL A 103 4.10 -2.17 -14.74
C VAL A 103 5.52 -2.30 -15.31
N THR A 104 5.65 -2.59 -16.61
CA THR A 104 6.94 -2.75 -17.29
C THR A 104 6.96 -1.92 -18.58
N GLU A 105 8.14 -1.46 -19.02
CA GLU A 105 8.25 -0.59 -20.20
C GLU A 105 7.82 -1.27 -21.50
N ASP A 106 8.04 -2.59 -21.62
CA ASP A 106 7.66 -3.42 -22.77
C ASP A 106 6.15 -3.69 -22.86
N SER A 107 5.39 -3.45 -21.80
CA SER A 107 3.94 -3.72 -21.71
C SER A 107 3.09 -2.44 -21.58
N ALA A 108 3.68 -1.28 -21.81
CA ALA A 108 3.13 0.02 -21.43
C ALA A 108 1.88 0.50 -22.23
N GLY A 109 1.36 -0.27 -23.19
CA GLY A 109 0.26 0.14 -24.10
C GLY A 109 -1.10 -0.49 -23.80
N THR A 110 -1.49 -0.65 -22.53
CA THR A 110 -2.60 -1.56 -22.18
C THR A 110 -3.90 -0.88 -21.77
N THR A 111 -3.91 0.43 -21.49
CA THR A 111 -5.13 1.19 -21.13
C THR A 111 -5.42 2.31 -22.13
N PRO A 112 -6.70 2.70 -22.33
CA PRO A 112 -7.03 3.84 -23.18
C PRO A 112 -6.34 5.15 -22.76
N TYR A 113 -6.09 5.34 -21.46
CA TYR A 113 -5.34 6.50 -20.97
C TYR A 113 -3.88 6.44 -21.41
N ALA A 114 -3.21 5.29 -21.22
CA ALA A 114 -1.80 5.11 -21.59
C ALA A 114 -1.54 5.26 -23.10
N GLU A 115 -2.53 4.94 -23.94
CA GLU A 115 -2.46 5.14 -25.40
C GLU A 115 -2.40 6.62 -25.78
N SER A 116 -2.95 7.51 -24.97
CA SER A 116 -2.95 8.96 -25.21
C SER A 116 -1.71 9.70 -24.69
N LEU A 117 -0.85 9.02 -23.93
CA LEU A 117 0.31 9.64 -23.27
C LEU A 117 1.49 9.81 -24.23
N GLY A 118 2.18 10.95 -24.12
CA GLY A 118 3.49 11.13 -24.74
C GLY A 118 4.57 10.25 -24.09
N PRO A 119 5.75 10.05 -24.73
CA PRO A 119 6.78 9.12 -24.25
C PRO A 119 7.21 9.34 -22.81
N GLN A 120 7.42 10.59 -22.40
CA GLN A 120 7.84 10.94 -21.04
C GLN A 120 6.75 10.65 -19.99
N GLN A 121 5.51 11.09 -20.27
CA GLN A 121 4.36 10.84 -19.40
C GLN A 121 4.09 9.33 -19.25
N LYS A 122 4.31 8.58 -20.33
CA LYS A 122 4.17 7.12 -20.33
C LYS A 122 5.20 6.45 -19.41
N LYS A 123 6.44 6.94 -19.41
CA LYS A 123 7.49 6.44 -18.49
C LYS A 123 7.12 6.68 -17.02
N GLU A 124 6.65 7.88 -16.70
CA GLU A 124 6.19 8.22 -15.35
C GLU A 124 4.97 7.39 -14.93
N TRP A 125 4.05 7.15 -15.86
CA TRP A 125 2.88 6.30 -15.67
C TRP A 125 3.26 4.85 -15.35
N VAL A 126 4.18 4.25 -16.11
CA VAL A 126 4.71 2.90 -15.85
C VAL A 126 5.40 2.86 -14.48
N ALA A 127 6.25 3.85 -14.19
CA ALA A 127 6.99 3.92 -12.92
C ALA A 127 6.04 3.98 -11.71
N HIS A 128 4.98 4.79 -11.79
CA HIS A 128 3.98 4.89 -10.72
C HIS A 128 3.27 3.56 -10.49
N ARG A 129 2.88 2.87 -11.57
CA ARG A 129 2.23 1.56 -11.51
C ARG A 129 3.13 0.47 -10.95
N ALA A 130 4.37 0.43 -11.41
CA ALA A 130 5.37 -0.51 -10.94
C ALA A 130 5.63 -0.32 -9.44
N PHE A 131 5.76 0.93 -8.98
CA PHE A 131 5.94 1.23 -7.56
C PHE A 131 4.74 0.79 -6.71
N VAL A 132 3.51 1.10 -7.13
CA VAL A 132 2.30 0.68 -6.39
C VAL A 132 2.21 -0.84 -6.31
N ALA A 133 2.48 -1.53 -7.42
CA ALA A 133 2.53 -2.99 -7.44
C ALA A 133 3.61 -3.53 -6.49
N LEU A 134 4.80 -2.91 -6.47
CA LEU A 134 5.90 -3.31 -5.58
C LEU A 134 5.51 -3.13 -4.11
N PHE A 135 4.90 -2.00 -3.77
CA PHE A 135 4.47 -1.69 -2.41
C PHE A 135 3.45 -2.72 -1.91
N VAL A 136 2.39 -2.98 -2.69
CA VAL A 136 1.33 -3.93 -2.34
C VAL A 136 1.88 -5.36 -2.28
N ALA A 137 2.63 -5.81 -3.30
CA ALA A 137 3.20 -7.15 -3.32
C ALA A 137 4.18 -7.39 -2.15
N SER A 138 4.93 -6.37 -1.75
CA SER A 138 5.85 -6.42 -0.61
C SER A 138 5.11 -6.56 0.72
N HIS A 139 4.01 -5.82 0.90
CA HIS A 139 3.11 -5.96 2.06
C HIS A 139 2.50 -7.36 2.15
N ARG A 140 2.07 -7.92 1.01
CA ARG A 140 1.45 -9.25 0.95
C ARG A 140 2.43 -10.42 0.92
N GLY A 141 3.74 -10.15 0.82
CA GLY A 141 4.76 -11.19 0.85
C GLY A 141 4.99 -11.95 -0.45
N HIS A 142 4.56 -11.39 -1.60
CA HIS A 142 4.69 -12.04 -2.90
C HIS A 142 6.09 -11.90 -3.49
N VAL A 143 7.04 -12.67 -2.94
CA VAL A 143 8.48 -12.60 -3.27
C VAL A 143 8.76 -12.67 -4.77
N GLU A 144 8.12 -13.58 -5.50
CA GLU A 144 8.33 -13.71 -6.95
C GLU A 144 7.80 -12.51 -7.73
N THR A 145 6.72 -11.87 -7.26
CA THR A 145 6.21 -10.63 -7.84
C THR A 145 7.15 -9.46 -7.56
N VAL A 146 7.65 -9.34 -6.33
CA VAL A 146 8.66 -8.34 -5.95
C VAL A 146 9.92 -8.51 -6.81
N LYS A 147 10.40 -9.74 -6.99
CA LYS A 147 11.55 -10.08 -7.84
C LYS A 147 11.32 -9.73 -9.31
N PHE A 148 10.13 -10.04 -9.82
CA PHE A 148 9.74 -9.68 -11.19
C PHE A 148 9.80 -8.16 -11.40
N LEU A 149 9.22 -7.37 -10.49
CA LEU A 149 9.19 -5.91 -10.60
C LEU A 149 10.60 -5.30 -10.51
N LEU A 150 11.43 -5.76 -9.56
CA LEU A 150 12.82 -5.31 -9.39
C LEU A 150 13.67 -5.58 -10.63
N ARG A 151 13.50 -6.74 -11.27
CA ARG A 151 14.20 -7.09 -12.53
C ARG A 151 13.79 -6.21 -13.71
N HIS A 152 12.58 -5.64 -13.67
CA HIS A 152 12.10 -4.71 -14.70
C HIS A 152 12.36 -3.23 -14.35
N GLY A 153 13.26 -2.97 -13.39
CA GLY A 153 13.79 -1.64 -13.16
C GLY A 153 12.86 -0.70 -12.40
N VAL A 154 11.89 -1.23 -11.63
CA VAL A 154 11.11 -0.38 -10.70
C VAL A 154 12.06 0.34 -9.75
N ASP A 155 11.81 1.64 -9.53
CA ASP A 155 12.55 2.39 -8.52
C ASP A 155 12.15 1.94 -7.12
N LEU A 156 13.06 1.24 -6.44
CA LEU A 156 12.85 0.74 -5.08
C LEU A 156 12.84 1.84 -4.01
N HIS A 157 13.28 3.06 -4.34
CA HIS A 157 13.33 4.21 -3.44
C HIS A 157 12.12 5.14 -3.57
N SER A 158 11.21 4.85 -4.50
CA SER A 158 9.93 5.53 -4.61
C SER A 158 9.13 5.43 -3.30
N LYS A 159 8.33 6.46 -3.03
CA LYS A 159 7.63 6.65 -1.76
C LYS A 159 6.14 6.93 -1.95
N THR A 160 5.34 6.50 -1.00
CA THR A 160 3.94 6.96 -0.85
C THR A 160 3.92 8.43 -0.39
N PRO A 161 2.76 9.11 -0.42
CA PRO A 161 2.61 10.46 0.15
C PRO A 161 3.01 10.57 1.64
N LEU A 162 3.02 9.44 2.38
CA LEU A 162 3.48 9.37 3.76
C LEU A 162 4.98 9.07 3.88
N GLY A 163 5.72 9.09 2.77
CA GLY A 163 7.16 8.86 2.75
C GLY A 163 7.57 7.39 2.85
N ARG A 164 6.64 6.44 2.72
CA ARG A 164 6.89 5.00 2.94
C ARG A 164 7.31 4.31 1.65
N THR A 165 8.32 3.45 1.76
CA THR A 165 8.82 2.60 0.66
C THR A 165 8.24 1.18 0.75
N ALA A 166 8.47 0.35 -0.26
CA ALA A 166 8.08 -1.06 -0.22
C ALA A 166 8.70 -1.84 0.95
N LEU A 167 9.88 -1.43 1.43
CA LEU A 167 10.52 -2.03 2.61
C LEU A 167 9.77 -1.70 3.90
N HIS A 168 9.20 -0.49 4.02
CA HIS A 168 8.33 -0.14 5.15
C HIS A 168 7.08 -1.03 5.18
N ALA A 169 6.48 -1.26 4.02
CA ALA A 169 5.30 -2.10 3.88
C ALA A 169 5.59 -3.57 4.27
N ALA A 170 6.66 -4.16 3.74
CA ALA A 170 7.07 -5.53 4.08
C ALA A 170 7.42 -5.70 5.56
N ALA A 171 8.06 -4.68 6.17
CA ALA A 171 8.48 -4.68 7.56
C ALA A 171 7.30 -4.76 8.54
N VAL A 172 6.19 -4.06 8.27
CA VAL A 172 4.98 -4.06 9.11
C VAL A 172 4.31 -5.43 9.15
N THR A 173 4.30 -6.13 8.02
CA THR A 173 3.67 -7.45 7.87
C THR A 173 4.62 -8.63 8.10
N GLY A 174 5.89 -8.37 8.43
CA GLY A 174 6.86 -9.41 8.77
C GLY A 174 7.38 -10.23 7.57
N GLN A 175 7.29 -9.69 6.35
CA GLN A 175 7.54 -10.44 5.11
C GLN A 175 9.04 -10.62 4.83
N CYS A 176 9.68 -11.51 5.57
CA CYS A 176 11.15 -11.67 5.60
C CYS A 176 11.74 -11.92 4.20
N GLY A 177 11.10 -12.76 3.37
CA GLY A 177 11.59 -13.02 2.00
C GLY A 177 11.59 -11.76 1.11
N CYS A 178 10.57 -10.90 1.24
CA CYS A 178 10.54 -9.63 0.52
C CYS A 178 11.56 -8.64 1.08
N ILE A 179 11.73 -8.60 2.41
CA ILE A 179 12.73 -7.74 3.09
C ILE A 179 14.14 -8.08 2.61
N GLU A 180 14.53 -9.35 2.65
CA GLU A 180 15.86 -9.80 2.22
C GLU A 180 16.12 -9.45 0.76
N LEU A 181 15.12 -9.68 -0.10
CA LEU A 181 15.21 -9.35 -1.52
C LEU A 181 15.36 -7.85 -1.74
N LEU A 182 14.51 -7.01 -1.13
CA LEU A 182 14.59 -5.55 -1.24
C LEU A 182 15.94 -5.02 -0.74
N LEU A 183 16.45 -5.52 0.39
CA LEU A 183 17.76 -5.13 0.94
C LEU A 183 18.90 -5.53 -0.01
N SER A 184 18.84 -6.73 -0.61
CA SER A 184 19.84 -7.16 -1.59
C SER A 184 19.90 -6.29 -2.85
N TYR A 185 18.80 -5.62 -3.18
CA TYR A 185 18.71 -4.62 -4.26
C TYR A 185 19.05 -3.19 -3.79
N GLY A 186 19.48 -3.01 -2.53
CA GLY A 186 19.95 -1.72 -2.01
C GLY A 186 18.90 -0.89 -1.27
N ALA A 187 17.76 -1.47 -0.87
CA ALA A 187 16.77 -0.76 -0.06
C ALA A 187 17.35 -0.28 1.27
N ARG A 188 16.95 0.92 1.70
CA ARG A 188 17.48 1.57 2.91
C ARG A 188 16.51 1.41 4.07
N ALA A 189 16.86 0.53 5.02
CA ALA A 189 16.02 0.25 6.18
C ALA A 189 15.96 1.39 7.23
N ARG A 190 16.85 2.40 7.13
CA ARG A 190 16.95 3.53 8.08
C ARG A 190 16.46 4.86 7.51
N ASP A 191 16.02 4.90 6.25
CA ASP A 191 15.40 6.10 5.72
C ASP A 191 14.05 6.30 6.41
N PRO A 192 13.78 7.45 7.04
CA PRO A 192 12.52 7.68 7.71
C PRO A 192 11.40 7.99 6.71
N ASP A 193 10.19 7.61 7.08
CA ASP A 193 8.94 8.11 6.50
C ASP A 193 8.59 9.51 7.05
N SER A 194 7.45 10.06 6.63
CA SER A 194 7.02 11.40 7.04
C SER A 194 6.66 11.52 8.53
N GLU A 195 6.49 10.41 9.24
CA GLU A 195 6.25 10.34 10.68
C GLU A 195 7.54 10.03 11.46
N GLY A 196 8.69 10.05 10.78
CA GLY A 196 10.00 9.72 11.37
C GLY A 196 10.19 8.23 11.63
N GLN A 197 9.31 7.36 11.14
CA GLN A 197 9.40 5.92 11.33
C GLN A 197 10.29 5.32 10.25
N THR A 198 11.28 4.53 10.66
CA THR A 198 12.08 3.71 9.75
C THR A 198 11.44 2.33 9.59
N ALA A 199 11.77 1.60 8.52
CA ALA A 199 11.31 0.21 8.35
C ALA A 199 11.65 -0.68 9.56
N VAL A 200 12.85 -0.52 10.14
CA VAL A 200 13.26 -1.24 11.36
C VAL A 200 12.34 -0.90 12.54
N ARG A 201 12.04 0.39 12.73
CA ARG A 201 11.18 0.83 13.84
C ARG A 201 9.74 0.36 13.64
N LEU A 202 9.22 0.36 12.42
CA LEU A 202 7.90 -0.18 12.12
C LEU A 202 7.83 -1.68 12.41
N ALA A 203 8.82 -2.47 11.99
CA ALA A 203 8.86 -3.90 12.34
C ALA A 203 8.78 -4.12 13.86
N HIS A 204 9.53 -3.33 14.64
CA HIS A 204 9.46 -3.38 16.10
C HIS A 204 8.07 -3.06 16.66
N LEU A 205 7.49 -1.92 16.23
CA LEU A 205 6.17 -1.44 16.70
C LEU A 205 5.04 -2.44 16.36
N TRP A 206 5.17 -3.17 15.27
CA TRP A 206 4.22 -4.18 14.83
C TRP A 206 4.56 -5.60 15.30
N GLY A 207 5.56 -5.75 16.19
CA GLY A 207 5.92 -7.03 16.79
C GLY A 207 6.65 -8.01 15.87
N GLN A 208 7.14 -7.56 14.71
CA GLN A 208 7.79 -8.36 13.68
C GLN A 208 9.29 -8.58 13.99
N LYS A 209 9.56 -9.26 15.11
CA LYS A 209 10.91 -9.45 15.67
C LYS A 209 11.93 -10.01 14.67
N GLN A 210 11.52 -11.00 13.87
CA GLN A 210 12.41 -11.61 12.88
C GLN A 210 12.79 -10.62 11.78
N SER A 211 11.82 -9.84 11.30
CA SER A 211 12.05 -8.82 10.27
C SER A 211 12.94 -7.69 10.77
N GLU A 212 12.73 -7.23 12.01
CA GLU A 212 13.61 -6.27 12.68
C GLU A 212 15.05 -6.79 12.72
N HIS A 213 15.26 -8.03 13.18
CA HIS A 213 16.57 -8.65 13.25
C HIS A 213 17.22 -8.80 11.86
N THR A 214 16.48 -9.28 10.86
CA THR A 214 16.97 -9.42 9.48
C THR A 214 17.50 -8.08 8.95
N MET A 215 16.72 -7.01 9.06
CA MET A 215 17.14 -5.67 8.61
C MET A 215 18.38 -5.15 9.36
N LEU A 216 18.46 -5.36 10.68
CA LEU A 216 19.63 -4.96 11.48
C LEU A 216 20.89 -5.74 11.11
N SER A 217 20.76 -7.02 10.77
CA SER A 217 21.88 -7.88 10.38
C SER A 217 22.46 -7.53 9.01
N PHE A 218 21.60 -7.17 8.05
CA PHE A 218 22.03 -6.77 6.69
C PHE A 218 22.87 -5.49 6.68
N GLN A 219 22.67 -4.61 7.67
CA GLN A 219 23.41 -3.35 7.79
C GLN A 219 24.83 -3.50 8.36
N ARG A 220 25.17 -4.67 8.90
CA ARG A 220 26.50 -4.95 9.46
C ARG A 220 27.45 -5.61 8.45
N LYS A 221 26.94 -5.93 7.26
CA LYS A 221 27.70 -6.51 6.15
C LYS A 221 28.08 -5.42 5.16
#